data_AF-A0AAV8U3G0-F1
#
_entry.id   AF-A0AAV8U3G0-F1
#
_cell.length_a   1.000
_cell.length_b   1.000
_cell.length_c   1.000
_cell.angle_alpha   90.00
_cell.angle_beta   90.00
_cell.angle_gamma   90.00
#
_symmetry.space_group_name_H-M   'P 1'
#
loop_
_entity.id
_entity.type
_entity.pdbx_description
1 polymer ?
#
loop_
_entity_poly.entity_id
_entity_poly.type
_entity_poly.pdbx_seq_one_letter_code
_entity_poly.pdbx_strand_id
1 'polypeptide(L)'
;MVSLCCASQLTSPSVSFFSRNPRLLSRTVACGSDSEAYRNRPEGGGYGSVRLEETVEGNSGKLRLDSWISSRISGFSRARVQASIRSGLVSVNGKVVEKASYGVKTGDKVNCTISELQPLRAVPEDIPLDIVYEDEHVLVVNKPAHMVVHPAPGNTTGTLVNGILHHCSLPTAGFCGNDSVILSETEDFSSDEEGLCYSSSEASFRPGIVHRLDKGTSGLLVVAKDEHSHAHLAEQFKQHTIKRVYVSLTTGVPSPLSGRIDIPIGRDPNNRIRMAAIPGPISRGHARHAASRYKVIEVLAAGGSALVEWRLETGRTHQIRAHAKYIGNPLLGDEVYGGTKNMALSLLQQKTPRRSHSRVSLLLSGMDRPCLHALALGFLHPDTGEKVQFSCPPPSDFSRILTHLREMGSQKAKYIIMIVRNDYSFKLLLNFLH
;
A
#
# COMPACT_ATOMS: atom_id res chain seq x y z
N MET A 1 34.29 -68.38 -28.13
CA MET A 1 33.05 -68.18 -28.94
C MET A 1 32.91 -66.68 -29.16
N VAL A 2 33.53 -66.11 -30.21
CA VAL A 2 32.93 -65.73 -31.53
C VAL A 2 31.81 -64.67 -31.34
N SER A 3 31.96 -63.36 -31.59
CA SER A 3 32.26 -62.53 -32.80
C SER A 3 31.03 -62.16 -33.66
N LEU A 4 31.05 -60.90 -34.19
CA LEU A 4 30.32 -60.27 -35.35
C LEU A 4 29.03 -59.44 -35.06
N CYS A 5 29.00 -58.11 -35.30
CA CYS A 5 28.76 -57.27 -36.54
C CYS A 5 27.25 -57.07 -36.87
N CYS A 6 26.68 -55.91 -37.29
CA CYS A 6 26.99 -54.88 -38.33
C CYS A 6 26.18 -53.56 -38.05
N ALA A 7 26.69 -52.33 -38.29
CA ALA A 7 26.58 -51.43 -39.49
C ALA A 7 25.13 -51.00 -39.89
N SER A 8 24.75 -49.74 -40.24
CA SER A 8 25.30 -48.74 -41.19
C SER A 8 24.55 -47.36 -41.05
N GLN A 9 25.21 -46.18 -41.08
CA GLN A 9 25.51 -45.22 -42.19
C GLN A 9 24.61 -43.94 -42.25
N LEU A 10 25.20 -42.72 -42.12
CA LEU A 10 25.44 -41.65 -43.14
C LEU A 10 24.22 -40.70 -43.33
N THR A 11 24.26 -39.36 -43.45
CA THR A 11 25.23 -38.37 -43.97
C THR A 11 24.70 -36.94 -43.74
N SER A 12 25.57 -35.97 -43.40
CA SER A 12 25.49 -34.52 -43.73
C SER A 12 26.00 -34.32 -45.20
N PRO A 13 26.04 -33.12 -45.88
CA PRO A 13 26.24 -31.73 -45.39
C PRO A 13 25.53 -30.60 -46.24
N SER A 14 25.28 -29.37 -45.75
CA SER A 14 26.07 -28.10 -45.83
C SER A 14 25.79 -27.06 -46.96
N VAL A 15 25.87 -25.79 -46.55
CA VAL A 15 26.33 -24.52 -47.20
C VAL A 15 25.39 -23.56 -47.99
N SER A 16 25.43 -22.29 -47.53
CA SER A 16 25.70 -21.00 -48.23
C SER A 16 24.60 -20.01 -48.68
N PHE A 17 24.71 -18.81 -48.06
CA PHE A 17 24.75 -17.43 -48.61
C PHE A 17 23.73 -16.97 -49.68
N PHE A 18 23.03 -15.85 -49.43
CA PHE A 18 23.35 -14.52 -50.02
C PHE A 18 22.42 -13.39 -49.52
N SER A 19 22.99 -12.19 -49.56
CA SER A 19 22.50 -10.82 -49.27
C SER A 19 21.30 -10.34 -50.10
N ARG A 20 20.48 -9.42 -49.57
CA ARG A 20 20.14 -8.08 -50.14
C ARG A 20 19.01 -7.34 -49.40
N ASN A 21 19.31 -6.16 -48.86
CA ASN A 21 18.41 -4.98 -48.80
C ASN A 21 18.37 -4.31 -50.20
N PRO A 22 17.61 -3.24 -50.51
CA PRO A 22 16.44 -2.59 -49.88
C PRO A 22 15.29 -2.33 -50.90
N ARG A 23 14.19 -1.64 -50.52
CA ARG A 23 13.63 -0.48 -51.28
C ARG A 23 12.32 0.06 -50.70
N LEU A 24 12.39 1.36 -50.41
CA LEU A 24 11.31 2.35 -50.36
C LEU A 24 10.37 2.24 -51.57
N LEU A 25 9.07 2.40 -51.34
CA LEU A 25 8.16 3.04 -52.29
C LEU A 25 7.12 3.86 -51.54
N SER A 26 7.31 5.18 -51.60
CA SER A 26 6.30 6.21 -51.43
C SER A 26 5.13 6.00 -52.39
N ARG A 27 3.89 6.13 -51.91
CA ARG A 27 2.74 6.33 -52.78
C ARG A 27 1.83 7.41 -52.21
N THR A 28 2.04 8.62 -52.71
CA THR A 28 1.07 9.71 -52.74
C THR A 28 -0.06 9.33 -53.69
N VAL A 29 -1.31 9.42 -53.23
CA VAL A 29 -2.48 9.64 -54.09
C VAL A 29 -3.39 10.63 -53.37
N ALA A 30 -3.75 11.67 -54.11
CA ALA A 30 -4.55 12.80 -53.68
C ALA A 30 -6.06 12.55 -53.92
N CYS A 31 -6.84 13.28 -53.12
CA CYS A 31 -8.13 13.90 -53.37
C CYS A 31 -9.33 13.01 -53.78
N GLY A 32 -10.31 12.98 -52.88
CA GLY A 32 -11.71 12.67 -53.17
C GLY A 32 -12.56 13.41 -52.13
N SER A 33 -13.15 14.52 -52.55
CA SER A 33 -14.14 15.31 -51.85
C SER A 33 -15.36 14.48 -51.47
N ASP A 34 -15.83 14.59 -50.23
CA ASP A 34 -17.27 14.68 -49.98
C ASP A 34 -17.53 15.38 -48.64
N SER A 35 -18.35 16.41 -48.78
CA SER A 35 -18.93 17.26 -47.75
C SER A 35 -20.03 16.51 -47.00
N GLU A 36 -20.02 16.51 -45.66
CA GLU A 36 -21.27 16.56 -44.88
C GLU A 36 -21.07 16.93 -43.40
N ALA A 37 -21.70 18.04 -43.02
CA ALA A 37 -22.26 18.40 -41.72
C ALA A 37 -21.44 18.12 -40.43
N TYR A 38 -20.63 19.11 -40.04
CA TYR A 38 -20.22 19.33 -38.65
C TYR A 38 -21.46 19.54 -37.76
N ARG A 39 -21.83 18.53 -36.96
CA ARG A 39 -22.64 18.73 -35.74
C ARG A 39 -21.68 18.92 -34.56
N ASN A 40 -21.75 20.11 -33.99
CA ASN A 40 -21.03 20.57 -32.81
C ASN A 40 -20.93 19.49 -31.70
N ARG A 41 -19.72 18.96 -31.49
CA ARG A 41 -19.31 18.40 -30.20
C ARG A 41 -18.81 19.57 -29.35
N PRO A 42 -19.21 19.71 -28.07
CA PRO A 42 -18.56 20.66 -27.21
C PRO A 42 -17.19 20.10 -26.82
N GLU A 43 -16.14 20.71 -27.38
CA GLU A 43 -14.81 20.76 -26.77
C GLU A 43 -14.87 21.68 -25.55
N GLY A 44 -14.22 21.28 -24.45
CA GLY A 44 -14.06 22.13 -23.28
C GLY A 44 -13.84 21.36 -21.98
N GLY A 45 -12.57 21.10 -21.66
CA GLY A 45 -12.13 20.58 -20.38
C GLY A 45 -12.42 21.53 -19.22
N GLY A 46 -12.90 20.95 -18.13
CA GLY A 46 -13.35 21.64 -16.92
C GLY A 46 -14.57 20.90 -16.38
N TYR A 47 -14.37 19.86 -15.56
CA TYR A 47 -15.48 19.10 -14.98
C TYR A 47 -16.15 19.91 -13.87
N GLY A 48 -16.96 20.90 -14.26
CA GLY A 48 -17.99 21.46 -13.41
C GLY A 48 -19.00 20.37 -13.01
N SER A 49 -19.65 20.54 -11.86
CA SER A 49 -20.76 19.71 -11.36
C SER A 49 -21.57 19.06 -12.49
N VAL A 50 -21.53 17.73 -12.61
CA VAL A 50 -22.25 17.02 -13.68
C VAL A 50 -23.73 16.98 -13.32
N ARG A 51 -24.55 17.55 -14.20
CA ARG A 51 -26.01 17.54 -14.09
C ARG A 51 -26.57 16.49 -15.05
N LEU A 52 -27.43 15.63 -14.51
CA LEU A 52 -28.25 14.69 -15.27
C LEU A 52 -29.70 15.10 -15.10
N GLU A 53 -30.37 15.40 -16.21
CA GLU A 53 -31.80 15.65 -16.28
C GLU A 53 -32.39 14.73 -17.34
N GLU A 54 -32.95 13.61 -16.92
CA GLU A 54 -33.45 12.58 -17.85
C GLU A 54 -34.76 11.99 -17.34
N THR A 55 -35.67 11.70 -18.28
CA THR A 55 -36.93 11.02 -18.00
C THR A 55 -36.75 9.52 -18.23
N VAL A 56 -37.27 8.70 -17.34
CA VAL A 56 -37.05 7.26 -17.37
C VAL A 56 -37.91 6.63 -18.48
N GLU A 57 -37.26 6.19 -19.55
CA GLU A 57 -37.91 5.58 -20.72
C GLU A 57 -38.12 4.06 -20.59
N GLY A 58 -39.18 3.55 -21.23
CA GLY A 58 -39.41 2.12 -21.51
C GLY A 58 -39.58 1.22 -20.28
N ASN A 59 -39.72 -0.09 -20.53
CA ASN A 59 -39.95 -1.16 -19.54
C ASN A 59 -38.67 -1.44 -18.70
N SER A 60 -38.17 -0.38 -18.07
CA SER A 60 -37.16 -0.41 -17.04
C SER A 60 -37.75 -1.20 -15.87
N GLY A 61 -37.44 -2.50 -15.76
CA GLY A 61 -37.79 -3.28 -14.57
C GLY A 61 -37.36 -2.53 -13.30
N LYS A 62 -37.94 -2.85 -12.13
CA LYS A 62 -37.70 -2.15 -10.84
C LYS A 62 -36.20 -1.90 -10.56
N LEU A 63 -35.65 -0.81 -11.07
CA LEU A 63 -34.26 -0.42 -10.94
C LEU A 63 -34.16 0.58 -9.80
N ARG A 64 -33.11 0.44 -9.00
CA ARG A 64 -32.82 1.38 -7.92
C ARG A 64 -32.25 2.66 -8.51
N LEU A 65 -32.62 3.80 -7.94
CA LEU A 65 -32.21 5.14 -8.35
C LEU A 65 -30.69 5.26 -8.45
N ASP A 66 -29.96 4.74 -7.46
CA ASP A 66 -28.48 4.76 -7.48
C ASP A 66 -27.88 4.00 -8.66
N SER A 67 -28.45 2.85 -9.01
CA SER A 67 -28.01 2.03 -10.15
C SER A 67 -28.35 2.67 -11.48
N TRP A 68 -29.55 3.26 -11.57
CA TRP A 68 -30.03 3.92 -12.78
C TRP A 68 -29.16 5.15 -13.10
N ILE A 69 -28.89 6.02 -12.12
CA ILE A 69 -28.00 7.18 -12.30
C ILE A 69 -26.58 6.72 -12.67
N SER A 70 -26.05 5.69 -11.99
CA SER A 70 -24.70 5.18 -12.26
C SER A 70 -24.53 4.58 -13.67
N SER A 71 -25.61 4.08 -14.28
CA SER A 71 -25.58 3.59 -15.67
C SER A 71 -25.58 4.70 -16.72
N ARG A 72 -26.00 5.92 -16.36
CA ARG A 72 -26.13 7.05 -17.29
C ARG A 72 -24.96 8.01 -17.24
N ILE A 73 -24.31 8.12 -16.08
CA ILE A 73 -23.18 9.02 -15.89
C ILE A 73 -21.90 8.21 -15.77
N SER A 74 -21.04 8.28 -16.79
CA SER A 74 -19.71 7.70 -16.77
C SER A 74 -18.74 8.54 -15.92
N GLY A 75 -17.71 7.90 -15.36
CA GLY A 75 -16.67 8.59 -14.59
C GLY A 75 -16.96 8.82 -13.10
N PHE A 76 -18.12 8.40 -12.58
CA PHE A 76 -18.45 8.53 -11.15
C PHE A 76 -18.75 7.19 -10.48
N SER A 77 -18.27 7.00 -9.26
CA SER A 77 -18.54 5.78 -8.49
C SER A 77 -19.99 5.76 -7.99
N ARG A 78 -20.58 4.56 -7.89
CA ARG A 78 -21.91 4.38 -7.28
C ARG A 78 -21.99 4.95 -5.86
N ALA A 79 -20.89 4.90 -5.10
CA ALA A 79 -20.83 5.49 -3.77
C ALA A 79 -20.96 7.02 -3.80
N ARG A 80 -20.43 7.69 -4.81
CA ARG A 80 -20.56 9.14 -5.03
C ARG A 80 -21.98 9.53 -5.44
N VAL A 81 -22.63 8.72 -6.26
CA VAL A 81 -24.07 8.87 -6.56
C VAL A 81 -24.90 8.75 -5.28
N GLN A 82 -24.65 7.72 -4.47
CA GLN A 82 -25.34 7.54 -3.18
C GLN A 82 -25.08 8.69 -2.20
N ALA A 83 -23.86 9.24 -2.17
CA ALA A 83 -23.56 10.43 -1.38
C ALA A 83 -24.37 11.64 -1.86
N SER A 84 -24.43 11.88 -3.18
CA SER A 84 -25.20 12.99 -3.77
C SER A 84 -26.70 12.88 -3.47
N ILE A 85 -27.25 11.66 -3.47
CA ILE A 85 -28.65 11.38 -3.05
C ILE A 85 -28.85 11.75 -1.58
N ARG A 86 -27.96 11.31 -0.68
CA ARG A 86 -28.05 11.64 0.76
C ARG A 86 -27.87 13.13 1.05
N SER A 87 -27.07 13.82 0.24
CA SER A 87 -26.86 15.26 0.33
C SER A 87 -28.01 16.09 -0.28
N GLY A 88 -29.09 15.46 -0.73
CA GLY A 88 -30.26 16.15 -1.29
C GLY A 88 -30.04 16.74 -2.69
N LEU A 89 -28.97 16.36 -3.37
CA LEU A 89 -28.63 16.84 -4.72
C LEU A 89 -29.33 16.05 -5.83
N VAL A 90 -30.25 15.15 -5.47
CA VAL A 90 -31.01 14.32 -6.40
C VAL A 90 -32.50 14.45 -6.10
N SER A 91 -33.28 14.71 -7.14
CA SER A 91 -34.73 14.81 -7.09
C SER A 91 -35.40 13.96 -8.18
N VAL A 92 -36.59 13.47 -7.87
CA VAL A 92 -37.46 12.73 -8.78
C VAL A 92 -38.81 13.43 -8.82
N ASN A 93 -39.26 13.82 -10.00
CA ASN A 93 -40.50 14.60 -10.20
C ASN A 93 -40.54 15.88 -9.35
N GLY A 94 -39.40 16.57 -9.23
CA GLY A 94 -39.25 17.80 -8.44
C GLY A 94 -39.19 17.60 -6.92
N LYS A 95 -39.25 16.36 -6.41
CA LYS A 95 -39.10 16.06 -4.98
C LYS A 95 -37.72 15.49 -4.69
N VAL A 96 -37.01 16.06 -3.72
CA VAL A 96 -35.70 15.56 -3.27
C VAL A 96 -35.86 14.15 -2.72
N VAL A 97 -34.98 13.25 -3.15
CA VAL A 97 -34.98 11.84 -2.73
C VAL A 97 -33.75 11.58 -1.88
N GLU A 98 -33.94 11.16 -0.63
CA GLU A 98 -32.84 10.83 0.29
C GLU A 98 -32.44 9.34 0.25
N LYS A 99 -33.34 8.48 -0.22
CA LYS A 99 -33.15 7.02 -0.25
C LYS A 99 -32.56 6.58 -1.58
N ALA A 100 -31.30 6.17 -1.58
CA ALA A 100 -30.62 5.59 -2.74
C ALA A 100 -31.29 4.33 -3.31
N SER A 101 -32.05 3.62 -2.48
CA SER A 101 -32.83 2.44 -2.86
C SER A 101 -34.20 2.75 -3.46
N TYR A 102 -34.52 4.03 -3.70
CA TYR A 102 -35.77 4.43 -4.36
C TYR A 102 -35.93 3.68 -5.68
N GLY A 103 -37.09 3.06 -5.90
CA GLY A 103 -37.39 2.34 -7.13
C GLY A 103 -37.90 3.29 -8.18
N VAL A 104 -37.14 3.47 -9.26
CA VAL A 104 -37.48 4.38 -10.35
C VAL A 104 -38.56 3.76 -11.22
N LYS A 105 -39.54 4.56 -11.65
CA LYS A 105 -40.64 4.13 -12.53
C LYS A 105 -40.53 4.78 -13.89
N THR A 106 -41.07 4.12 -14.91
CA THR A 106 -41.23 4.71 -16.25
C THR A 106 -42.00 6.02 -16.16
N GLY A 107 -41.48 7.07 -16.79
CA GLY A 107 -42.03 8.42 -16.75
C GLY A 107 -41.53 9.30 -15.59
N ASP A 108 -40.77 8.76 -14.64
CA ASP A 108 -40.13 9.57 -13.60
C ASP A 108 -39.09 10.51 -14.21
N LYS A 109 -39.16 11.80 -13.84
CA LYS A 109 -38.18 12.82 -14.21
C LYS A 109 -37.10 12.89 -13.14
N VAL A 110 -35.90 12.40 -13.44
CA VAL A 110 -34.77 12.39 -12.50
C VAL A 110 -33.88 13.59 -12.79
N ASN A 111 -33.67 14.44 -11.79
CA ASN A 111 -32.67 15.51 -11.80
C ASN A 111 -31.61 15.21 -10.74
N CYS A 112 -30.38 15.00 -11.17
CA CYS A 112 -29.24 14.68 -10.33
C CYS A 112 -28.11 15.68 -10.59
N THR A 113 -27.63 16.33 -9.53
CA THR A 113 -26.37 17.05 -9.55
C THR A 113 -25.34 16.23 -8.79
N ILE A 114 -24.32 15.73 -9.47
CA ILE A 114 -23.19 15.07 -8.80
C ILE A 114 -22.27 16.17 -8.26
N SER A 115 -22.13 16.22 -6.94
CA SER A 115 -21.18 17.13 -6.27
C SER A 115 -19.75 16.82 -6.70
N GLU A 116 -18.95 17.86 -6.91
CA GLU A 116 -17.50 17.75 -7.08
C GLU A 116 -16.87 17.16 -5.82
N LEU A 117 -15.96 16.19 -5.99
CA LEU A 117 -15.10 15.81 -4.88
C LEU A 117 -14.15 16.98 -4.69
N GLN A 118 -14.26 17.69 -3.57
CA GLN A 118 -13.17 18.59 -3.24
C GLN A 118 -11.92 17.75 -2.97
N PRO A 119 -10.79 18.02 -3.65
CA PRO A 119 -9.55 17.34 -3.37
C PRO A 119 -9.23 17.50 -1.89
N LEU A 120 -8.84 16.42 -1.22
CA LEU A 120 -8.33 16.49 0.15
C LEU A 120 -7.02 17.28 0.12
N ARG A 121 -7.08 18.59 0.37
CA ARG A 121 -5.91 19.45 0.49
C ARG A 121 -5.45 19.44 1.93
N ALA A 122 -4.20 19.06 2.15
CA ALA A 122 -3.54 19.25 3.44
C ALA A 122 -3.33 20.76 3.66
N VAL A 123 -3.66 21.23 4.86
CA VAL A 123 -3.32 22.58 5.34
C VAL A 123 -2.16 22.45 6.33
N PRO A 124 -1.16 23.35 6.34
CA PRO A 124 -0.13 23.35 7.37
C PRO A 124 -0.74 23.42 8.77
N GLU A 125 -0.30 22.53 9.67
CA GLU A 125 -0.71 22.51 11.08
C GLU A 125 0.52 22.43 11.97
N ASP A 126 0.53 23.20 13.07
CA ASP A 126 1.61 23.17 14.06
C ASP A 126 1.53 21.88 14.89
N ILE A 127 2.11 20.81 14.36
CA ILE A 127 2.17 19.49 14.96
C ILE A 127 3.65 19.19 15.27
N PRO A 128 4.01 18.90 16.53
CA PRO A 128 5.40 18.58 16.88
C PRO A 128 5.84 17.29 16.18
N LEU A 129 6.97 17.37 15.47
CA LEU A 129 7.60 16.24 14.79
C LEU A 129 8.79 15.73 15.59
N ASP A 130 8.90 14.41 15.72
CA ASP A 130 10.10 13.76 16.27
C ASP A 130 11.12 13.60 15.12
N ILE A 131 12.05 14.56 15.02
CA ILE A 131 13.02 14.66 13.93
C ILE A 131 14.29 13.92 14.32
N VAL A 132 14.63 12.88 13.54
CA VAL A 132 15.84 12.08 13.73
C VAL A 132 17.02 12.67 12.97
N TYR A 133 16.75 13.26 11.81
CA TYR A 133 17.76 13.91 10.98
C TYR A 133 17.07 14.93 10.06
N GLU A 134 17.73 16.07 9.83
CA GLU A 134 17.28 17.07 8.89
C GLU A 134 18.47 17.82 8.30
N ASP A 135 18.45 18.00 6.99
CA ASP A 135 19.33 18.93 6.27
C ASP A 135 18.52 19.75 5.24
N GLU A 136 19.17 20.32 4.24
CA GLU A 136 18.51 21.10 3.18
C GLU A 136 17.56 20.26 2.31
N HIS A 137 17.86 18.99 2.10
CA HIS A 137 17.28 18.12 1.07
C HIS A 137 16.33 17.06 1.62
N VAL A 138 16.63 16.54 2.81
CA VAL A 138 15.88 15.43 3.41
C VAL A 138 15.56 15.69 4.87
N LEU A 139 14.40 15.16 5.27
CA LEU A 139 13.93 15.12 6.64
C LEU A 139 13.60 13.66 6.99
N VAL A 140 14.19 13.15 8.07
CA VAL A 140 13.90 11.82 8.60
C VAL A 140 13.19 11.99 9.94
N VAL A 141 11.98 11.46 10.02
CA VAL A 141 11.12 11.56 11.20
C VAL A 141 10.84 10.19 11.81
N ASN A 142 10.74 10.14 13.13
CA ASN A 142 10.16 9.02 13.85
C ASN A 142 8.65 9.24 13.98
N LYS A 143 7.88 8.64 13.08
CA LYS A 143 6.41 8.78 13.11
C LYS A 143 5.85 8.04 14.35
N PRO A 144 5.08 8.71 15.22
CA PRO A 144 4.42 8.03 16.33
C PRO A 144 3.35 7.05 15.80
N ALA A 145 2.96 6.09 16.63
CA ALA A 145 1.78 5.27 16.34
C ALA A 145 0.50 6.14 16.35
N HIS A 146 -0.56 5.64 15.73
CA HIS A 146 -1.88 6.28 15.57
C HIS A 146 -1.92 7.53 14.68
N MET A 147 -0.77 8.08 14.28
CA MET A 147 -0.70 9.16 13.29
C MET A 147 -0.79 8.63 11.85
N VAL A 148 -1.69 9.21 11.05
CA VAL A 148 -1.81 8.93 9.62
C VAL A 148 -0.77 9.75 8.85
N VAL A 149 -0.19 9.19 7.79
CA VAL A 149 0.81 9.90 6.97
C VAL A 149 0.16 10.99 6.10
N HIS A 150 -0.88 10.64 5.34
CA HIS A 150 -1.57 11.54 4.41
C HIS A 150 -3.03 11.77 4.79
N PRO A 151 -3.61 12.93 4.47
CA PRO A 151 -5.06 13.12 4.56
C PRO A 151 -5.80 12.02 3.82
N ALA A 152 -6.78 11.43 4.49
CA ALA A 152 -7.59 10.34 3.97
C ALA A 152 -9.04 10.52 4.45
N PRO A 153 -10.04 9.87 3.82
CA PRO A 153 -11.40 9.88 4.33
C PRO A 153 -11.44 9.49 5.82
N GLY A 154 -11.98 10.38 6.66
CA GLY A 154 -12.05 10.22 8.12
C GLY A 154 -10.83 10.71 8.91
N ASN A 155 -9.71 11.06 8.26
CA ASN A 155 -8.55 11.71 8.88
C ASN A 155 -8.04 12.80 7.92
N THR A 156 -8.76 13.91 7.82
CA THR A 156 -8.47 15.00 6.86
C THR A 156 -7.43 16.01 7.37
N THR A 157 -7.25 16.09 8.69
CA THR A 157 -6.32 16.96 9.42
C THR A 157 -5.51 16.13 10.41
N GLY A 158 -4.52 16.72 11.08
CA GLY A 158 -3.72 16.02 12.09
C GLY A 158 -2.83 14.90 11.53
N THR A 159 -2.47 14.98 10.24
CA THR A 159 -1.61 13.98 9.59
C THR A 159 -0.15 14.43 9.57
N LEU A 160 0.76 13.48 9.35
CA LEU A 160 2.19 13.78 9.26
C LEU A 160 2.48 14.85 8.19
N VAL A 161 1.78 14.79 7.04
CA VAL A 161 1.90 15.80 5.99
C VAL A 161 1.49 17.19 6.47
N ASN A 162 0.47 17.33 7.32
CA ASN A 162 0.08 18.63 7.86
C ASN A 162 1.21 19.24 8.70
N GLY A 163 1.86 18.43 9.54
CA GLY A 163 3.01 18.84 10.35
C GLY A 163 4.25 19.16 9.52
N ILE A 164 4.56 18.35 8.51
CA ILE A 164 5.69 18.59 7.60
C ILE A 164 5.51 19.90 6.83
N LEU A 165 4.31 20.16 6.33
CA LEU A 165 4.00 21.41 5.62
C LEU A 165 4.27 22.63 6.49
N HIS A 166 3.90 22.57 7.77
CA HIS A 166 4.18 23.64 8.73
C HIS A 166 5.68 23.75 9.03
N HIS A 167 6.33 22.65 9.40
CA HIS A 167 7.75 22.62 9.80
C HIS A 167 8.68 23.09 8.69
N CYS A 168 8.52 22.55 7.48
CA CYS A 168 9.37 22.89 6.34
C CYS A 168 8.93 24.18 5.62
N SER A 169 7.85 24.83 6.09
CA SER A 169 7.26 26.01 5.42
C SER A 169 7.00 25.79 3.92
N LEU A 170 6.63 24.57 3.55
CA LEU A 170 6.46 24.19 2.15
C LEU A 170 5.17 24.79 1.58
N PRO A 171 5.17 25.26 0.32
CA PRO A 171 3.96 25.78 -0.29
C PRO A 171 2.87 24.69 -0.36
N THR A 172 1.63 25.08 -0.06
CA THR A 172 0.44 24.22 -0.14
C THR A 172 0.09 23.81 -1.59
N ALA A 173 0.79 24.37 -2.58
CA ALA A 173 0.73 24.02 -4.00
C ALA A 173 2.02 23.29 -4.39
N GLY A 174 1.90 22.06 -4.90
CA GLY A 174 3.04 21.18 -5.10
C GLY A 174 3.93 21.49 -6.28
N PHE A 175 5.14 20.95 -6.19
CA PHE A 175 5.99 20.68 -7.34
C PHE A 175 5.25 19.72 -8.28
N CYS A 176 4.74 20.24 -9.39
CA CYS A 176 4.29 19.44 -10.51
C CYS A 176 5.42 19.38 -11.52
N GLY A 177 6.32 18.40 -11.40
CA GLY A 177 7.13 17.95 -12.53
C GLY A 177 6.24 17.24 -13.55
N ASN A 178 6.36 17.60 -14.82
CA ASN A 178 5.52 17.13 -15.94
C ASN A 178 5.60 15.62 -16.27
N ASP A 179 6.13 14.77 -15.38
CA ASP A 179 6.16 13.31 -15.55
C ASP A 179 5.75 12.58 -14.25
N SER A 180 4.74 13.10 -13.55
CA SER A 180 4.17 12.42 -12.37
C SER A 180 3.29 11.24 -12.78
N VAL A 181 3.87 10.05 -12.76
CA VAL A 181 3.17 8.76 -12.78
C VAL A 181 2.10 8.77 -11.67
N ILE A 182 0.84 8.61 -12.07
CA ILE A 182 -0.34 8.63 -11.21
C ILE A 182 -0.27 7.46 -10.19
N LEU A 183 -0.06 7.77 -8.91
CA LEU A 183 -0.41 6.87 -7.78
C LEU A 183 -1.80 7.23 -7.26
N SER A 184 -2.80 6.95 -8.09
CA SER A 184 -4.18 6.79 -7.63
C SER A 184 -4.25 5.61 -6.66
N GLU A 185 -5.31 5.52 -5.86
CA GLU A 185 -5.54 4.40 -4.91
C GLU A 185 -5.69 3.01 -5.58
N THR A 186 -5.40 2.91 -6.87
CA THR A 186 -5.30 1.72 -7.70
C THR A 186 -4.58 2.15 -8.98
N GLU A 187 -3.26 2.01 -9.12
CA GLU A 187 -2.45 1.62 -10.33
C GLU A 187 -0.96 1.80 -9.95
N ASP A 188 -0.12 0.76 -10.09
CA ASP A 188 1.35 0.81 -9.92
C ASP A 188 1.91 0.35 -11.26
N PHE A 189 2.76 1.16 -11.88
CA PHE A 189 3.44 0.90 -13.15
C PHE A 189 4.50 -0.20 -13.05
N SER A 190 4.42 -1.20 -13.92
CA SER A 190 5.55 -1.78 -14.64
C SER A 190 5.07 -2.19 -16.03
N SER A 191 5.82 -1.74 -17.03
CA SER A 191 5.65 -1.93 -18.47
C SER A 191 5.49 -3.38 -18.87
N ASP A 192 4.38 -3.70 -19.55
CA ASP A 192 4.31 -4.42 -20.82
C ASP A 192 2.88 -4.21 -21.37
N GLU A 193 2.78 -3.86 -22.66
CA GLU A 193 1.57 -3.62 -23.49
C GLU A 193 1.22 -2.14 -23.79
N GLU A 194 1.41 -1.74 -25.06
CA GLU A 194 0.89 -0.51 -25.65
C GLU A 194 -0.64 -0.59 -25.80
N GLY A 195 -1.38 0.30 -25.14
CA GLY A 195 -2.83 0.40 -25.28
C GLY A 195 -3.39 1.71 -24.71
N LEU A 196 -3.85 2.57 -25.61
CA LEU A 196 -4.57 3.85 -25.46
C LEU A 196 -5.14 4.18 -24.05
N CYS A 197 -4.60 5.25 -23.46
CA CYS A 197 -4.95 5.83 -22.17
C CYS A 197 -6.29 6.58 -22.19
N TYR A 198 -7.22 6.18 -21.33
CA TYR A 198 -8.33 6.99 -20.85
C TYR A 198 -8.65 6.55 -19.40
N SER A 199 -8.11 7.21 -18.39
CA SER A 199 -8.84 7.39 -17.12
C SER A 199 -8.25 8.48 -16.23
N SER A 200 -9.15 9.38 -15.88
CA SER A 200 -9.08 10.46 -14.92
C SER A 200 -9.01 9.93 -13.48
N SER A 201 -7.98 10.31 -12.72
CA SER A 201 -8.07 10.42 -11.26
C SER A 201 -7.12 11.51 -10.76
N GLU A 202 -7.69 12.53 -10.13
CA GLU A 202 -6.99 13.68 -9.56
C GLU A 202 -5.82 13.25 -8.67
N ALA A 203 -4.62 13.74 -8.97
CA ALA A 203 -3.42 13.47 -8.19
C ALA A 203 -3.56 14.09 -6.79
N SER A 204 -3.70 13.24 -5.78
CA SER A 204 -3.61 13.65 -4.38
C SER A 204 -2.28 14.38 -4.14
N PHE A 205 -2.33 15.60 -3.64
CA PHE A 205 -1.14 16.39 -3.28
C PHE A 205 -0.35 15.67 -2.18
N ARG A 206 0.92 15.33 -2.44
CA ARG A 206 1.83 14.61 -1.53
C ARG A 206 3.18 15.33 -1.47
N PRO A 207 3.29 16.45 -0.75
CA PRO A 207 4.54 17.20 -0.68
C PRO A 207 5.62 16.34 -0.01
N GLY A 208 6.65 15.97 -0.78
CA GLY A 208 7.86 15.34 -0.26
C GLY A 208 7.76 13.87 0.18
N ILE A 209 6.58 13.24 0.13
CA ILE A 209 6.39 11.87 0.64
C ILE A 209 6.57 10.83 -0.47
N VAL A 210 7.67 10.08 -0.39
CA VAL A 210 8.01 8.99 -1.32
C VAL A 210 7.59 7.60 -0.83
N HIS A 211 7.26 7.47 0.47
CA HIS A 211 6.78 6.21 1.06
C HIS A 211 5.92 6.45 2.32
N ARG A 212 5.27 5.39 2.82
CA ARG A 212 4.32 5.52 3.93
C ARG A 212 4.45 4.40 4.96
N LEU A 213 4.02 4.73 6.17
CA LEU A 213 3.75 3.80 7.26
C LEU A 213 2.25 3.75 7.56
N ASP A 214 1.75 2.59 7.96
CA ASP A 214 0.35 2.44 8.39
C ASP A 214 0.08 3.29 9.65
N LYS A 215 -1.20 3.64 9.88
CA LYS A 215 -1.64 4.42 11.05
C LYS A 215 -1.11 3.82 12.37
N GLY A 216 -1.23 2.50 12.56
CA GLY A 216 -0.78 1.80 13.77
C GLY A 216 0.72 1.48 13.83
N THR A 217 1.47 1.75 12.76
CA THR A 217 2.92 1.48 12.69
C THR A 217 3.69 2.72 13.11
N SER A 218 4.68 2.55 13.99
CA SER A 218 5.60 3.63 14.41
C SER A 218 6.95 3.51 13.70
N GLY A 219 7.79 4.54 13.78
CA GLY A 219 9.20 4.48 13.37
C GLY A 219 9.56 5.37 12.19
N LEU A 220 10.71 5.09 11.59
CA LEU A 220 11.37 5.96 10.62
C LEU A 220 10.62 6.12 9.30
N LEU A 221 10.50 7.37 8.86
CA LEU A 221 10.02 7.79 7.55
C LEU A 221 10.95 8.88 7.00
N VAL A 222 11.20 8.88 5.69
CA VAL A 222 12.01 9.90 5.01
C VAL A 222 11.09 10.74 4.13
N VAL A 223 11.35 12.04 4.13
CA VAL A 223 10.63 13.08 3.43
C VAL A 223 11.65 13.86 2.61
N ALA A 224 11.35 14.07 1.32
CA ALA A 224 12.10 15.00 0.48
C ALA A 224 11.62 16.44 0.73
N LYS A 225 12.55 17.37 0.88
CA LYS A 225 12.24 18.81 1.08
C LYS A 225 12.12 19.58 -0.24
N ASP A 226 12.67 19.02 -1.32
CA ASP A 226 12.67 19.60 -2.66
C ASP A 226 12.37 18.55 -3.76
N GLU A 227 12.12 19.02 -4.98
CA GLU A 227 11.74 18.17 -6.12
C GLU A 227 12.87 17.25 -6.59
N HIS A 228 14.12 17.71 -6.58
CA HIS A 228 15.28 16.92 -6.95
C HIS A 228 15.42 15.73 -6.00
N SER A 229 15.35 15.98 -4.70
CA SER A 229 15.38 14.98 -3.64
C SER A 229 14.22 14.00 -3.73
N HIS A 230 13.02 14.50 -4.06
CA HIS A 230 11.84 13.68 -4.25
C HIS A 230 12.03 12.69 -5.41
N ALA A 231 12.48 13.16 -6.57
CA ALA A 231 12.73 12.31 -7.74
C ALA A 231 13.78 11.23 -7.46
N HIS A 232 14.90 11.59 -6.83
CA HIS A 232 15.98 10.65 -6.50
C HIS A 232 15.55 9.59 -5.49
N LEU A 233 14.87 9.99 -4.42
CA LEU A 233 14.36 9.04 -3.43
C LEU A 233 13.27 8.15 -4.03
N ALA A 234 12.36 8.70 -4.84
CA ALA A 234 11.32 7.93 -5.53
C ALA A 234 11.92 6.85 -6.43
N GLU A 235 12.96 7.18 -7.20
CA GLU A 235 13.67 6.21 -8.04
C GLU A 235 14.35 5.12 -7.18
N GLN A 236 14.98 5.47 -6.05
CA GLN A 236 15.54 4.47 -5.14
C GLN A 236 14.47 3.53 -4.54
N PHE A 237 13.27 4.05 -4.23
CA PHE A 237 12.13 3.21 -3.81
C PHE A 237 11.66 2.28 -4.92
N LYS A 238 11.59 2.78 -6.16
CA LYS A 238 11.21 2.03 -7.36
C LYS A 238 12.20 0.91 -7.68
N GLN A 239 13.50 1.20 -7.61
CA GLN A 239 14.59 0.24 -7.82
C GLN A 239 14.83 -0.67 -6.61
N HIS A 240 14.10 -0.47 -5.51
CA HIS A 240 14.21 -1.26 -4.28
C HIS A 240 15.62 -1.27 -3.67
N THR A 241 16.39 -0.19 -3.85
CA THR A 241 17.75 -0.03 -3.31
C THR A 241 17.75 0.42 -1.85
N ILE A 242 16.62 0.96 -1.38
CA ILE A 242 16.46 1.46 0.01
C ILE A 242 16.36 0.30 1.00
N LYS A 243 17.20 0.37 2.03
CA LYS A 243 17.19 -0.55 3.16
C LYS A 243 16.09 -0.16 4.13
N ARG A 244 15.13 -1.05 4.34
CA ARG A 244 14.04 -0.88 5.31
C ARG A 244 13.97 -2.08 6.24
N VAL A 245 14.19 -1.84 7.54
CA VAL A 245 14.18 -2.86 8.57
C VAL A 245 13.09 -2.54 9.59
N TYR A 246 12.23 -3.51 9.86
CA TYR A 246 11.17 -3.41 10.85
C TYR A 246 11.35 -4.48 11.93
N VAL A 247 10.78 -4.23 13.10
CA VAL A 247 10.63 -5.24 14.14
C VAL A 247 9.17 -5.39 14.52
N SER A 248 8.75 -6.61 14.84
CA SER A 248 7.41 -6.91 15.30
C SER A 248 7.37 -7.93 16.41
N LEU A 249 6.25 -7.99 17.12
CA LEU A 249 5.87 -9.12 17.95
C LEU A 249 4.77 -9.92 17.25
N THR A 250 4.97 -11.23 17.06
CA THR A 250 3.99 -12.12 16.41
C THR A 250 3.20 -12.94 17.43
N THR A 251 2.00 -13.39 17.07
CA THR A 251 1.31 -14.47 17.79
C THR A 251 1.92 -15.80 17.38
N GLY A 252 2.55 -16.49 18.33
CA GLY A 252 3.37 -17.68 18.06
C GLY A 252 4.73 -17.35 17.42
N VAL A 253 5.44 -18.40 17.06
CA VAL A 253 6.78 -18.34 16.45
C VAL A 253 6.68 -18.77 14.99
N PRO A 254 7.12 -17.95 14.03
CA PRO A 254 7.30 -18.35 12.64
C PRO A 254 8.11 -19.64 12.49
N SER A 255 7.65 -20.53 11.61
CA SER A 255 8.37 -21.74 11.21
C SER A 255 8.44 -21.80 9.69
N PRO A 256 9.62 -21.83 9.06
CA PRO A 256 10.96 -21.80 9.67
C PRO A 256 11.28 -20.49 10.43
N LEU A 257 12.37 -20.47 11.23
CA LEU A 257 12.77 -19.29 12.02
C LEU A 257 13.25 -18.11 11.16
N SER A 258 13.52 -18.33 9.88
CA SER A 258 13.83 -17.27 8.91
C SER A 258 13.40 -17.72 7.53
N GLY A 259 13.00 -16.77 6.69
CA GLY A 259 12.61 -17.07 5.32
C GLY A 259 12.37 -15.82 4.49
N ARG A 260 12.05 -16.05 3.22
CA ARG A 260 11.57 -15.03 2.28
C ARG A 260 10.14 -15.39 1.89
N ILE A 261 9.24 -14.43 2.05
CA ILE A 261 7.84 -14.53 1.63
C ILE A 261 7.73 -13.69 0.37
N ASP A 262 7.53 -14.36 -0.76
CA ASP A 262 7.35 -13.76 -2.08
C ASP A 262 5.96 -14.17 -2.59
N ILE A 263 4.94 -13.45 -2.11
CA ILE A 263 3.54 -13.74 -2.38
C ILE A 263 2.85 -12.42 -2.70
N PRO A 264 2.22 -12.29 -3.88
CA PRO A 264 1.54 -11.06 -4.25
C PRO A 264 0.48 -10.64 -3.24
N ILE A 265 0.32 -9.32 -3.05
CA ILE A 265 -0.68 -8.74 -2.15
C ILE A 265 -1.74 -8.01 -2.96
N GLY A 266 -3.00 -8.32 -2.70
CA GLY A 266 -4.17 -7.64 -3.25
C GLY A 266 -5.19 -7.25 -2.19
N ARG A 267 -6.26 -6.57 -2.59
CA ARG A 267 -7.39 -6.26 -1.69
C ARG A 267 -8.14 -7.54 -1.34
N ASP A 268 -8.51 -7.70 -0.07
CA ASP A 268 -9.31 -8.84 0.38
C ASP A 268 -10.76 -8.70 -0.16
N PRO A 269 -11.28 -9.67 -0.92
CA PRO A 269 -12.62 -9.59 -1.50
C PRO A 269 -13.74 -9.59 -0.45
N ASN A 270 -13.48 -10.17 0.73
CA ASN A 270 -14.46 -10.31 1.81
C ASN A 270 -14.35 -9.19 2.85
N ASN A 271 -13.24 -8.43 2.86
CA ASN A 271 -13.02 -7.36 3.81
C ASN A 271 -12.30 -6.19 3.17
N ARG A 272 -13.03 -5.10 2.92
CA ARG A 272 -12.53 -3.90 2.22
C ARG A 272 -11.41 -3.15 2.97
N ILE A 273 -11.20 -3.42 4.26
CA ILE A 273 -10.14 -2.80 5.08
C ILE A 273 -8.85 -3.66 5.04
N ARG A 274 -8.95 -4.93 4.62
CA ARG A 274 -7.83 -5.87 4.58
C ARG A 274 -7.18 -5.93 3.22
N MET A 275 -5.87 -6.14 3.26
CA MET A 275 -5.09 -6.69 2.16
C MET A 275 -4.90 -8.19 2.40
N ALA A 276 -4.82 -8.99 1.35
CA ALA A 276 -4.58 -10.43 1.41
C ALA A 276 -3.34 -10.78 0.59
N ALA A 277 -2.49 -11.67 1.13
CA ALA A 277 -1.46 -12.34 0.36
C ALA A 277 -2.14 -13.46 -0.44
N ILE A 278 -2.13 -13.34 -1.77
CA ILE A 278 -2.89 -14.18 -2.70
C ILE A 278 -1.88 -15.01 -3.50
N PRO A 279 -1.70 -16.30 -3.18
CA PRO A 279 -0.84 -17.17 -3.95
C PRO A 279 -1.45 -17.45 -5.33
N GLY A 280 -0.62 -17.45 -6.37
CA GLY A 280 -1.04 -17.73 -7.74
C GLY A 280 -0.50 -16.72 -8.74
N PRO A 281 -0.75 -16.92 -10.04
CA PRO A 281 -0.31 -16.01 -11.09
C PRO A 281 -1.03 -14.66 -10.97
N ILE A 282 -0.34 -13.59 -11.37
CA ILE A 282 -0.75 -12.18 -11.22
C ILE A 282 -1.94 -11.81 -12.17
N SER A 283 -2.52 -12.78 -12.86
CA SER A 283 -3.43 -12.61 -14.01
C SER A 283 -4.87 -12.15 -13.71
N ARG A 284 -5.14 -11.58 -12.53
CA ARG A 284 -6.45 -10.97 -12.22
C ARG A 284 -6.31 -9.63 -11.52
N GLY A 285 -5.63 -8.66 -12.15
CA GLY A 285 -5.78 -7.20 -11.94
C GLY A 285 -5.79 -6.61 -10.52
N HIS A 286 -5.53 -7.38 -9.47
CA HIS A 286 -5.85 -7.00 -8.09
C HIS A 286 -4.72 -7.29 -7.09
N ALA A 287 -3.80 -8.20 -7.40
CA ALA A 287 -2.66 -8.53 -6.55
C ALA A 287 -1.36 -8.05 -7.21
N ARG A 288 -0.46 -7.44 -6.42
CA ARG A 288 0.83 -6.91 -6.88
C ARG A 288 1.97 -7.66 -6.22
N HIS A 289 3.08 -7.81 -6.95
CA HIS A 289 4.29 -8.43 -6.41
C HIS A 289 4.68 -7.79 -5.07
N ALA A 290 4.89 -8.66 -4.08
CA ALA A 290 5.25 -8.28 -2.73
C ALA A 290 6.22 -9.30 -2.14
N ALA A 291 7.36 -8.80 -1.65
CA ALA A 291 8.40 -9.64 -1.07
C ALA A 291 8.95 -9.08 0.25
N SER A 292 8.99 -9.94 1.26
CA SER A 292 9.52 -9.63 2.60
C SER A 292 10.42 -10.76 3.07
N ARG A 293 11.59 -10.44 3.60
CA ARG A 293 12.41 -11.39 4.38
C ARG A 293 12.11 -11.22 5.86
N TYR A 294 12.11 -12.32 6.60
CA TYR A 294 11.93 -12.30 8.05
C TYR A 294 12.98 -13.17 8.73
N LYS A 295 13.30 -12.81 9.97
CA LYS A 295 14.16 -13.58 10.87
C LYS A 295 13.64 -13.44 12.30
N VAL A 296 13.37 -14.56 12.95
CA VAL A 296 13.08 -14.62 14.38
C VAL A 296 14.35 -14.26 15.14
N ILE A 297 14.30 -13.14 15.85
CA ILE A 297 15.39 -12.66 16.71
C ILE A 297 15.35 -13.40 18.05
N GLU A 298 14.15 -13.53 18.63
CA GLU A 298 13.97 -14.07 19.98
C GLU A 298 12.64 -14.81 20.08
N VAL A 299 12.66 -15.99 20.68
CA VAL A 299 11.43 -16.73 21.03
C VAL A 299 10.98 -16.27 22.42
N LEU A 300 9.74 -15.80 22.50
CA LEU A 300 9.19 -15.18 23.70
C LEU A 300 8.06 -16.01 24.30
N ALA A 301 7.75 -15.78 25.58
CA ALA A 301 6.58 -16.36 26.23
C ALA A 301 6.47 -17.90 26.02
N ALA A 302 7.59 -18.62 26.15
CA ALA A 302 7.68 -20.07 25.92
C ALA A 302 7.15 -20.54 24.54
N GLY A 303 7.30 -19.72 23.51
CA GLY A 303 6.84 -20.01 22.15
C GLY A 303 5.43 -19.49 21.83
N GLY A 304 4.79 -18.78 22.78
CA GLY A 304 3.53 -18.07 22.55
C GLY A 304 3.69 -16.81 21.71
N SER A 305 4.91 -16.26 21.59
CA SER A 305 5.23 -15.10 20.76
C SER A 305 6.68 -15.12 20.29
N ALA A 306 7.05 -14.25 19.36
CA ALA A 306 8.41 -14.05 18.92
C ALA A 306 8.67 -12.58 18.58
N LEU A 307 9.90 -12.13 18.83
CA LEU A 307 10.45 -10.91 18.26
C LEU A 307 11.00 -11.23 16.87
N VAL A 308 10.50 -10.54 15.85
CA VAL A 308 10.81 -10.83 14.44
C VAL A 308 11.32 -9.58 13.75
N GLU A 309 12.49 -9.69 13.11
CA GLU A 309 13.00 -8.71 12.16
C GLU A 309 12.37 -8.94 10.79
N TRP A 310 11.98 -7.86 10.11
CA TRP A 310 11.51 -7.88 8.73
C TRP A 310 12.37 -6.96 7.88
N ARG A 311 12.77 -7.43 6.70
CA ARG A 311 13.44 -6.62 5.67
C ARG A 311 12.54 -6.57 4.44
N LEU A 312 12.16 -5.37 4.03
CA LEU A 312 11.23 -5.17 2.92
C LEU A 312 11.96 -4.97 1.60
N GLU A 313 11.68 -5.85 0.62
CA GLU A 313 12.10 -5.68 -0.77
C GLU A 313 11.10 -4.77 -1.49
N THR A 314 9.80 -4.96 -1.25
CA THR A 314 8.72 -4.11 -1.78
C THR A 314 7.99 -3.35 -0.66
N GLY A 315 7.14 -2.37 -1.01
CA GLY A 315 6.39 -1.55 -0.04
C GLY A 315 4.89 -1.49 -0.28
N ARG A 316 4.17 -2.62 -0.24
CA ARG A 316 2.71 -2.66 -0.42
C ARG A 316 1.96 -2.32 0.87
N THR A 317 0.73 -1.83 0.73
CA THR A 317 -0.16 -1.53 1.88
C THR A 317 -0.27 -2.75 2.79
N HIS A 318 -0.08 -2.55 4.10
CA HIS A 318 -0.13 -3.60 5.12
C HIS A 318 0.79 -4.82 4.86
N GLN A 319 1.86 -4.68 4.06
CA GLN A 319 2.62 -5.83 3.55
C GLN A 319 3.10 -6.81 4.63
N ILE A 320 3.77 -6.30 5.68
CA ILE A 320 4.25 -7.14 6.80
C ILE A 320 3.09 -7.85 7.49
N ARG A 321 1.97 -7.14 7.71
CA ARG A 321 0.80 -7.67 8.43
C ARG A 321 0.11 -8.77 7.63
N ALA A 322 -0.05 -8.58 6.32
CA ALA A 322 -0.60 -9.57 5.41
C ALA A 322 0.31 -10.81 5.30
N HIS A 323 1.63 -10.62 5.15
CA HIS A 323 2.59 -11.72 5.09
C HIS A 323 2.68 -12.49 6.41
N ALA A 324 2.71 -11.80 7.55
CA ALA A 324 2.71 -12.41 8.88
C ALA A 324 1.44 -13.26 9.09
N LYS A 325 0.27 -12.75 8.67
CA LYS A 325 -0.98 -13.52 8.69
C LYS A 325 -0.91 -14.74 7.76
N TYR A 326 -0.37 -14.57 6.55
CA TYR A 326 -0.25 -15.63 5.56
C TYR A 326 0.57 -16.82 6.06
N ILE A 327 1.69 -16.57 6.74
CA ILE A 327 2.51 -17.63 7.35
C ILE A 327 1.92 -18.21 8.65
N GLY A 328 0.73 -17.75 9.07
CA GLY A 328 0.03 -18.24 10.26
C GLY A 328 0.43 -17.57 11.58
N ASN A 329 1.27 -16.54 11.55
CA ASN A 329 1.76 -15.82 12.73
C ASN A 329 1.46 -14.30 12.63
N PRO A 330 0.18 -13.88 12.68
CA PRO A 330 -0.16 -12.47 12.61
C PRO A 330 0.48 -11.65 13.75
N LEU A 331 0.53 -10.34 13.57
CA LEU A 331 1.16 -9.46 14.55
C LEU A 331 0.29 -9.35 15.82
N LEU A 332 0.95 -9.30 16.97
CA LEU A 332 0.32 -9.10 18.26
C LEU A 332 -0.32 -7.70 18.31
N GLY A 333 -1.56 -7.60 18.80
CA GLY A 333 -2.34 -6.36 18.81
C GLY A 333 -2.93 -5.95 17.46
N ASP A 334 -2.75 -6.74 16.40
CA ASP A 334 -3.36 -6.46 15.09
C ASP A 334 -4.78 -7.02 15.01
N GLU A 335 -5.80 -6.22 15.34
CA GLU A 335 -7.20 -6.67 15.29
C GLU A 335 -7.70 -6.92 13.86
N VAL A 336 -7.06 -6.27 12.87
CA VAL A 336 -7.41 -6.47 11.46
C VAL A 336 -6.97 -7.86 11.02
N TYR A 337 -5.76 -8.32 11.33
CA TYR A 337 -5.23 -9.59 10.81
C TYR A 337 -5.21 -10.73 11.84
N GLY A 338 -4.94 -10.41 13.10
CA GLY A 338 -4.82 -11.33 14.24
C GLY A 338 -6.15 -11.77 14.85
N GLY A 339 -7.24 -11.09 14.52
CA GLY A 339 -8.57 -11.40 15.06
C GLY A 339 -8.81 -10.74 16.42
N THR A 340 -9.77 -11.27 17.18
CA THR A 340 -10.15 -10.69 18.47
C THR A 340 -9.07 -10.92 19.53
N LYS A 341 -9.04 -10.07 20.55
CA LYS A 341 -8.13 -10.23 21.72
C LYS A 341 -8.23 -11.62 22.35
N ASN A 342 -9.43 -12.22 22.36
CA ASN A 342 -9.66 -13.58 22.85
C ASN A 342 -8.98 -14.66 22.01
N MET A 343 -8.93 -14.48 20.67
CA MET A 343 -8.19 -15.41 19.80
C MET A 343 -6.69 -15.33 20.07
N ALA A 344 -6.14 -14.12 20.16
CA ALA A 344 -4.74 -13.92 20.51
C ALA A 344 -4.41 -14.52 21.89
N LEU A 345 -5.29 -14.30 22.88
CA LEU A 345 -5.16 -14.86 24.23
C LEU A 345 -5.12 -16.39 24.20
N SER A 346 -6.03 -17.04 23.47
CA SER A 346 -6.07 -18.49 23.35
C SER A 346 -4.76 -19.06 22.81
N LEU A 347 -4.22 -18.47 21.73
CA LEU A 347 -2.95 -18.89 21.13
C LEU A 347 -1.74 -18.70 22.07
N LEU A 348 -1.72 -17.60 22.81
CA LEU A 348 -0.68 -17.31 23.82
C LEU A 348 -0.79 -18.22 25.04
N GLN A 349 -2.00 -18.46 25.56
CA GLN A 349 -2.24 -19.24 26.77
C GLN A 349 -1.89 -20.72 26.59
N GLN A 350 -2.09 -21.29 25.39
CA GLN A 350 -1.71 -22.68 25.09
C GLN A 350 -0.23 -22.97 25.31
N LYS A 351 0.63 -21.97 25.10
CA LYS A 351 2.10 -22.11 25.17
C LYS A 351 2.72 -21.45 26.39
N THR A 352 1.94 -20.69 27.17
CA THR A 352 2.43 -19.95 28.34
C THR A 352 2.05 -20.65 29.65
N PRO A 353 2.87 -20.51 30.71
CA PRO A 353 2.54 -21.05 32.03
C PRO A 353 1.21 -20.51 32.55
N ARG A 354 0.37 -21.36 33.18
CA ARG A 354 -0.93 -20.96 33.75
C ARG A 354 -0.85 -19.75 34.69
N ARG A 355 0.22 -19.67 35.49
CA ARG A 355 0.49 -18.52 36.40
C ARG A 355 0.60 -17.17 35.68
N SER A 356 0.90 -17.16 34.38
CA SER A 356 1.08 -15.95 33.58
C SER A 356 -0.21 -15.54 32.85
N HIS A 357 -1.26 -16.36 32.87
CA HIS A 357 -2.47 -16.15 32.06
C HIS A 357 -3.21 -14.85 32.40
N SER A 358 -3.30 -14.47 33.67
CA SER A 358 -3.88 -13.18 34.10
C SER A 358 -3.07 -11.99 33.56
N ARG A 359 -1.74 -12.08 33.62
CA ARG A 359 -0.83 -11.06 33.09
C ARG A 359 -0.93 -10.92 31.57
N VAL A 360 -1.05 -12.04 30.84
CA VAL A 360 -1.27 -12.02 29.37
C VAL A 360 -2.59 -11.33 29.04
N SER A 361 -3.66 -11.66 29.76
CA SER A 361 -4.96 -11.04 29.53
C SER A 361 -4.90 -9.53 29.74
N LEU A 362 -4.29 -9.06 30.84
CA LEU A 362 -4.10 -7.63 31.10
C LEU A 362 -3.27 -6.95 30.00
N LEU A 363 -2.17 -7.59 29.57
CA LEU A 363 -1.29 -7.08 28.54
C LEU A 363 -1.99 -6.94 27.18
N LEU A 364 -2.78 -7.95 26.76
CA LEU A 364 -3.55 -7.90 25.51
C LEU A 364 -4.69 -6.88 25.56
N SER A 365 -5.34 -6.72 26.71
CA SER A 365 -6.40 -5.72 26.88
C SER A 365 -5.90 -4.30 26.62
N GLY A 366 -4.66 -4.00 27.02
CA GLY A 366 -4.02 -2.71 26.79
C GLY A 366 -3.44 -2.48 25.39
N MET A 367 -3.57 -3.43 24.47
CA MET A 367 -3.15 -3.25 23.08
C MET A 367 -4.27 -2.71 22.20
N ASP A 368 -3.94 -1.75 21.34
CA ASP A 368 -4.86 -1.09 20.41
C ASP A 368 -4.25 -0.90 18.99
N ARG A 369 -3.05 -1.44 18.76
CA ARG A 369 -2.34 -1.37 17.49
C ARG A 369 -1.49 -2.61 17.23
N PRO A 370 -1.17 -2.91 15.96
CA PRO A 370 -0.14 -3.91 15.65
C PRO A 370 1.19 -3.53 16.31
N CYS A 371 1.80 -4.49 16.99
CA CYS A 371 3.18 -4.39 17.50
C CYS A 371 4.15 -4.45 16.32
N LEU A 372 4.26 -3.35 15.59
CA LEU A 372 5.13 -3.15 14.44
C LEU A 372 5.83 -1.79 14.53
N HIS A 373 7.13 -1.77 14.24
CA HIS A 373 7.96 -0.57 14.29
C HIS A 373 9.01 -0.58 13.17
N ALA A 374 9.14 0.54 12.44
CA ALA A 374 10.17 0.78 11.44
C ALA A 374 11.49 1.16 12.12
N LEU A 375 12.30 0.14 12.42
CA LEU A 375 13.51 0.25 13.24
C LEU A 375 14.65 0.98 12.54
N ALA A 376 14.90 0.69 11.26
CA ALA A 376 16.04 1.22 10.53
C ALA A 376 15.69 1.56 9.08
N LEU A 377 16.27 2.66 8.61
CA LEU A 377 16.11 3.17 7.25
C LEU A 377 17.49 3.56 6.70
N GLY A 378 17.82 3.14 5.48
CA GLY A 378 19.06 3.55 4.83
C GLY A 378 18.89 3.71 3.32
N PHE A 379 19.53 4.73 2.76
CA PHE A 379 19.42 5.13 1.37
C PHE A 379 20.69 5.90 0.94
N LEU A 380 20.83 6.15 -0.36
CA LEU A 380 21.82 7.10 -0.87
C LEU A 380 21.24 8.50 -0.71
N HIS A 381 21.95 9.39 -0.04
CA HIS A 381 21.56 10.77 0.10
C HIS A 381 21.37 11.40 -1.30
N PRO A 382 20.22 12.05 -1.59
CA PRO A 382 19.90 12.46 -2.96
C PRO A 382 20.82 13.53 -3.53
N ASP A 383 21.40 14.37 -2.67
CA ASP A 383 22.37 15.41 -3.07
C ASP A 383 23.81 14.88 -3.06
N THR A 384 24.35 14.58 -1.88
CA THR A 384 25.75 14.11 -1.73
C THR A 384 26.07 12.73 -2.32
N GLY A 385 25.08 11.86 -2.55
CA GLY A 385 25.30 10.47 -3.01
C GLY A 385 25.87 9.51 -1.94
N GLU A 386 26.10 9.99 -0.72
CA GLU A 386 26.65 9.16 0.37
C GLU A 386 25.61 8.16 0.91
N LYS A 387 26.09 7.00 1.39
CA LYS A 387 25.22 6.02 2.06
C LYS A 387 24.92 6.49 3.48
N VAL A 388 23.67 6.88 3.72
CA VAL A 388 23.19 7.25 5.06
C VAL A 388 22.33 6.13 5.66
N GLN A 389 22.39 5.97 6.98
CA GLN A 389 21.58 5.00 7.71
C GLN A 389 21.15 5.56 9.06
N PHE A 390 19.86 5.45 9.34
CA PHE A 390 19.23 5.88 10.58
C PHE A 390 18.61 4.68 11.31
N SER A 391 18.53 4.78 12.63
CA SER A 391 17.83 3.82 13.47
C SER A 391 17.12 4.53 14.61
N CYS A 392 15.90 4.09 14.93
CA CYS A 392 15.14 4.57 16.09
C CYS A 392 14.70 3.38 16.93
N PRO A 393 14.83 3.40 18.26
CA PRO A 393 14.31 2.32 19.10
C PRO A 393 12.77 2.29 19.08
N PRO A 394 12.16 1.12 19.35
CA PRO A 394 10.71 1.01 19.48
C PRO A 394 10.17 1.88 20.63
N PRO A 395 8.95 2.44 20.48
CA PRO A 395 8.31 3.23 21.53
C PRO A 395 8.06 2.44 22.82
N SER A 396 7.84 3.16 23.92
CA SER A 396 7.72 2.59 25.27
C SER A 396 6.60 1.55 25.42
N ASP A 397 5.50 1.69 24.68
CA ASP A 397 4.40 0.73 24.66
C ASP A 397 4.86 -0.63 24.10
N PHE A 398 5.58 -0.65 22.98
CA PHE A 398 6.18 -1.83 22.38
C PHE A 398 7.21 -2.45 23.33
N SER A 399 8.13 -1.62 23.87
CA SER A 399 9.21 -2.07 24.75
C SER A 399 8.67 -2.69 26.04
N ARG A 400 7.62 -2.11 26.63
CA ARG A 400 6.94 -2.68 27.82
C ARG A 400 6.33 -4.05 27.54
N ILE A 401 5.66 -4.21 26.38
CA ILE A 401 5.09 -5.49 25.97
C ILE A 401 6.20 -6.55 25.80
N LEU A 402 7.29 -6.19 25.12
CA LEU A 402 8.43 -7.07 24.91
C LEU A 402 9.02 -7.55 26.25
N THR A 403 9.25 -6.64 27.21
CA THR A 403 9.76 -6.97 28.54
C THR A 403 8.84 -7.96 29.27
N HIS A 404 7.52 -7.73 29.25
CA HIS A 404 6.57 -8.67 29.86
C HIS A 404 6.61 -10.06 29.21
N LEU A 405 6.70 -10.15 27.88
CA LEU A 405 6.78 -11.42 27.18
C LEU A 405 8.08 -12.19 27.46
N ARG A 406 9.20 -11.47 27.67
CA ARG A 406 10.49 -12.05 28.07
C ARG A 406 10.42 -12.68 29.45
N GLU A 407 9.89 -11.94 30.43
CA GLU A 407 9.76 -12.41 31.81
C GLU A 407 8.92 -13.69 31.91
N MET A 408 7.92 -13.84 31.04
CA MET A 408 7.08 -15.04 31.00
C MET A 408 7.80 -16.30 30.51
N GLY A 409 8.85 -16.17 29.70
CA GLY A 409 9.66 -17.29 29.19
C GLY A 409 10.75 -17.76 30.16
N SER A 410 11.05 -16.98 31.19
CA SER A 410 12.30 -17.08 31.97
C SER A 410 12.32 -18.15 33.09
N GLN A 411 11.56 -19.24 32.98
CA GLN A 411 11.76 -20.40 33.87
C GLN A 411 12.50 -21.59 33.22
N LYS A 412 12.72 -21.61 31.90
CA LYS A 412 13.48 -22.68 31.22
C LYS A 412 14.51 -22.22 30.18
N ALA A 413 14.61 -20.92 29.87
CA ALA A 413 15.38 -20.43 28.72
C ALA A 413 16.78 -19.84 29.04
N LYS A 414 17.45 -20.27 30.12
CA LYS A 414 18.84 -19.84 30.39
C LYS A 414 19.88 -20.47 29.45
N TYR A 415 19.52 -21.48 28.66
CA TYR A 415 20.50 -22.28 27.90
C TYR A 415 20.66 -21.93 26.40
N ILE A 416 19.85 -21.02 25.82
CA ILE A 416 19.88 -20.73 24.36
C ILE A 416 20.53 -19.38 24.02
N ILE A 417 20.98 -18.60 25.01
CA ILE A 417 21.55 -17.26 24.78
C ILE A 417 23.03 -17.30 24.30
N MET A 418 23.68 -18.47 24.25
CA MET A 418 25.13 -18.55 23.96
C MET A 418 25.54 -18.64 22.48
N ILE A 419 24.62 -18.81 21.51
CA ILE A 419 25.02 -19.17 20.13
C ILE A 419 24.99 -18.01 19.11
N VAL A 420 24.42 -16.83 19.39
CA VAL A 420 24.28 -15.78 18.36
C VAL A 420 24.92 -14.46 18.80
N ARG A 421 26.25 -14.42 18.84
CA ARG A 421 27.05 -13.23 19.20
C ARG A 421 27.77 -12.52 18.04
N ASN A 422 27.65 -13.00 16.79
CA ASN A 422 28.41 -12.45 15.66
C ASN A 422 27.54 -11.82 14.56
N ASP A 423 26.82 -10.74 14.90
CA ASP A 423 26.27 -9.86 13.86
C ASP A 423 26.24 -8.40 14.34
N TYR A 424 26.87 -7.49 13.61
CA TYR A 424 27.04 -6.08 14.01
C TYR A 424 25.71 -5.30 14.11
N SER A 425 24.64 -5.81 13.48
CA SER A 425 23.27 -5.27 13.63
C SER A 425 22.67 -5.52 15.01
N PHE A 426 23.22 -6.48 15.77
CA PHE A 426 22.73 -6.91 17.08
C PHE A 426 23.22 -5.99 18.22
N LYS A 427 24.37 -5.31 18.06
CA LYS A 427 24.93 -4.41 19.08
C LYS A 427 24.03 -3.19 19.37
N LEU A 428 23.34 -2.66 18.36
CA LEU A 428 22.37 -1.58 18.55
C LEU A 428 21.15 -2.08 19.35
N LEU A 429 20.57 -3.24 19.01
CA LEU A 429 19.40 -3.74 19.74
C LEU A 429 19.70 -4.16 21.19
N LEU A 430 20.90 -4.69 21.47
CA LEU A 430 21.33 -5.10 22.82
C LEU A 430 21.74 -3.94 23.72
N ASN A 431 22.31 -2.86 23.19
CA ASN A 431 22.71 -1.71 24.00
C ASN A 431 21.50 -0.87 24.48
N PHE A 432 20.31 -1.05 23.90
CA PHE A 432 19.09 -0.33 24.30
C PHE A 432 18.18 -1.09 25.27
N LEU A 433 18.47 -2.35 25.56
CA LEU A 433 17.60 -3.23 26.38
C LEU A 433 18.24 -3.66 27.71
N HIS A 434 19.31 -2.96 28.12
CA HIS A 434 20.01 -3.16 29.39
C HIS A 434 19.92 -1.95 30.29
#